data_AF-A0A1A9KC23-F1
#
_entry.id   AF-A0A1A9KC23-F1
#
_cell.length_a   1.000
_cell.length_b   1.000
_cell.length_c   1.000
_cell.angle_alpha   90.00
_cell.angle_beta   90.00
_cell.angle_gamma   90.00
#
_symmetry.space_group_name_H-M   'P 1'
#
loop_
_entity.id
_entity.type
_entity.pdbx_description
1 polymer ?
#
loop_
_entity_poly.entity_id
_entity_poly.type
_entity_poly.pdbx_seq_one_letter_code
_entity_poly.pdbx_strand_id
1 'polypeptide(L)'
;MYTLLDFKEEALAEYLNSALRRHGLDSYVFNTGVSPEGEAMFSIVCLNASELGQARHLIYSSQQLLRDIHPEAARELVEIRRRNRQLFLRLVTSRPAFVVAALAMTAAVLGYLFGL
;
A
#
# COMPACT_ATOMS: atom_id res chain seq x y z
N MET A 1 -11.46 -12.44 2.35
CA MET A 1 -11.05 -11.69 1.14
C MET A 1 -10.64 -10.30 1.56
N TYR A 2 -9.41 -9.92 1.22
CA TYR A 2 -8.83 -8.62 1.57
C TYR A 2 -8.37 -7.90 0.32
N THR A 3 -8.85 -6.68 0.12
CA THR A 3 -8.45 -5.84 -1.00
C THR A 3 -7.02 -5.33 -0.81
N LEU A 4 -6.20 -5.53 -1.84
CA LEU A 4 -4.81 -5.10 -1.88
C LEU A 4 -4.66 -3.74 -2.54
N LEU A 5 -5.19 -3.60 -3.77
CA LEU A 5 -5.02 -2.42 -4.59
C LEU A 5 -6.09 -2.36 -5.68
N ASP A 6 -6.48 -1.14 -6.01
CA ASP A 6 -7.50 -0.85 -7.01
C ASP A 6 -6.87 -0.22 -8.26
N PHE A 7 -7.42 -0.55 -9.42
CA PHE A 7 -6.95 -0.15 -10.73
C PHE A 7 -8.12 0.30 -11.60
N LYS A 8 -7.85 1.30 -12.44
CA LYS A 8 -8.79 1.75 -13.48
C LYS A 8 -8.74 0.85 -14.72
N GLU A 9 -7.60 0.22 -14.98
CA GLU A 9 -7.38 -0.64 -16.12
C GLU A 9 -7.33 -2.13 -15.71
N GLU A 10 -8.23 -2.92 -16.29
CA GLU A 10 -8.30 -4.37 -16.04
C GLU A 10 -7.01 -5.09 -16.43
N ALA A 11 -6.44 -4.75 -17.60
CA ALA A 11 -5.25 -5.39 -18.12
C ALA A 11 -4.04 -5.23 -17.17
N LEU A 12 -3.89 -4.04 -16.58
CA LEU A 12 -2.83 -3.78 -15.61
C LEU A 12 -3.06 -4.56 -14.31
N ALA A 13 -4.31 -4.61 -13.83
CA ALA A 13 -4.67 -5.39 -12.65
C ALA A 13 -4.37 -6.89 -12.84
N GLU A 14 -4.76 -7.46 -13.99
CA GLU A 14 -4.54 -8.86 -14.32
C GLU A 14 -3.06 -9.19 -14.52
N TYR A 15 -2.33 -8.29 -15.16
CA TYR A 15 -0.89 -8.44 -15.35
C TYR A 15 -0.15 -8.46 -14.00
N LEU A 16 -0.44 -7.50 -13.13
CA LEU A 16 0.17 -7.43 -11.79
C LEU A 16 -0.27 -8.60 -10.91
N ASN A 17 -1.55 -9.00 -10.98
CA ASN A 17 -2.03 -10.19 -10.29
C ASN A 17 -1.27 -11.44 -10.74
N SER A 18 -1.07 -11.61 -12.05
CA SER A 18 -0.28 -12.72 -12.60
C SER A 18 1.17 -12.70 -12.10
N ALA A 19 1.77 -11.51 -11.98
CA ALA A 19 3.11 -11.38 -11.40
C ALA A 19 3.15 -11.77 -9.92
N LEU A 20 2.19 -11.32 -9.12
CA LEU A 20 2.08 -11.70 -7.70
C LEU A 20 1.89 -13.21 -7.53
N ARG A 21 1.09 -13.84 -8.38
CA ARG A 21 0.89 -15.30 -8.38
C ARG A 21 2.17 -16.07 -8.72
N ARG A 22 3.03 -15.55 -9.60
CA ARG A 22 4.37 -16.13 -9.85
C ARG A 22 5.28 -16.12 -8.61
N HIS A 23 5.03 -15.22 -7.66
CA HIS A 23 5.71 -15.18 -6.36
C HIS A 23 4.99 -16.00 -5.27
N GLY A 24 4.02 -16.84 -5.63
CA GLY A 24 3.36 -17.78 -4.72
C GLY A 24 2.15 -17.24 -3.97
N LEU A 25 1.62 -16.07 -4.37
CA LEU A 25 0.40 -15.52 -3.77
C LEU A 25 -0.86 -16.11 -4.42
N ASP A 26 -1.85 -16.43 -3.59
CA ASP A 26 -3.19 -16.80 -4.07
C ASP A 26 -4.07 -15.53 -4.13
N SER A 27 -4.00 -14.84 -5.27
CA SER A 27 -4.70 -13.56 -5.50
C SER A 27 -5.51 -13.54 -6.80
N TYR A 28 -6.56 -12.75 -6.78
CA TYR A 28 -7.57 -12.68 -7.85
C TYR A 28 -7.91 -11.22 -8.17
N VAL A 29 -8.26 -10.96 -9.43
CA VAL A 29 -8.83 -9.67 -9.84
C VAL A 29 -10.35 -9.77 -9.77
N PHE A 30 -10.98 -8.76 -9.18
CA PHE A 30 -12.43 -8.60 -9.15
C PHE A 30 -12.82 -7.24 -9.68
N ASN A 31 -13.86 -7.19 -10.51
CA ASN A 31 -14.53 -5.93 -10.82
C ASN A 31 -15.32 -5.49 -9.59
N THR A 32 -14.89 -4.41 -8.95
CA THR A 32 -15.48 -3.88 -7.72
C THR A 32 -16.55 -2.83 -7.98
N GLY A 33 -16.94 -2.64 -9.23
CA GLY A 33 -17.99 -1.73 -9.65
C GLY A 33 -17.42 -0.53 -10.41
N VAL A 34 -18.04 0.62 -10.17
CA VAL A 34 -17.77 1.84 -10.93
C VAL A 34 -17.29 2.93 -9.97
N SER A 35 -16.25 3.65 -10.35
CA SER A 35 -15.73 4.80 -9.63
C SER A 35 -16.77 5.93 -9.60
N PRO A 36 -16.61 6.94 -8.71
CA PRO A 36 -17.48 8.13 -8.71
C PRO A 36 -17.48 8.90 -10.05
N GLU A 37 -16.49 8.66 -10.91
CA GLU A 37 -16.31 9.28 -12.24
C GLU A 37 -17.02 8.48 -13.34
N GLY A 38 -17.61 7.31 -13.03
CA GLY A 38 -18.28 6.46 -14.02
C GLY A 38 -17.38 5.41 -14.68
N GLU A 39 -16.13 5.27 -14.23
CA GLU A 39 -15.16 4.31 -14.80
C GLU A 39 -15.18 2.98 -14.04
N ALA A 40 -15.02 1.86 -14.75
CA ALA A 40 -14.92 0.55 -14.09
C ALA A 40 -13.68 0.49 -13.16
N MET A 41 -13.83 -0.15 -12.01
CA MET A 41 -12.76 -0.37 -11.04
C MET A 41 -12.48 -1.86 -10.86
N PHE A 42 -11.21 -2.21 -10.89
CA PHE A 42 -10.70 -3.57 -10.76
C PHE A 42 -9.79 -3.65 -9.54
N SER A 43 -10.01 -4.64 -8.68
CA SER A 43 -9.28 -4.77 -7.42
C SER A 43 -8.56 -6.11 -7.36
N ILE A 44 -7.29 -6.09 -6.95
CA ILE A 44 -6.56 -7.31 -6.60
C ILE A 44 -6.94 -7.69 -5.17
N VAL A 45 -7.35 -8.93 -4.97
CA VAL A 45 -7.89 -9.44 -3.70
C VAL A 45 -7.10 -10.67 -3.27
N CYS A 46 -6.66 -10.70 -2.02
CA CYS A 46 -6.00 -11.85 -1.39
C CYS A 46 -7.01 -12.64 -0.55
N LEU A 47 -6.83 -13.96 -0.42
CA LEU A 47 -7.76 -14.79 0.34
C LEU A 47 -7.63 -14.55 1.84
N ASN A 48 -6.38 -14.46 2.33
CA ASN A 48 -6.08 -14.30 3.75
C ASN A 48 -5.18 -13.07 4.07
N ALA A 49 -5.08 -12.75 5.35
CA ALA A 49 -4.33 -11.57 5.83
C ALA A 49 -2.81 -11.76 5.70
N SER A 50 -2.30 -13.00 5.79
CA SER A 50 -0.88 -13.29 5.60
C SER A 50 -0.43 -13.04 4.16
N GLU A 51 -1.23 -13.45 3.18
CA GLU A 51 -1.02 -13.17 1.76
C GLU A 51 -1.10 -11.68 1.49
N LEU A 52 -2.07 -10.97 2.09
CA LEU A 52 -2.14 -9.52 1.97
C LEU A 52 -0.85 -8.85 2.46
N GLY A 53 -0.29 -9.31 3.58
CA GLY A 53 0.98 -8.81 4.11
C GLY A 53 2.15 -9.05 3.15
N GLN A 54 2.26 -10.26 2.62
CA GLN A 54 3.29 -10.62 1.63
C GLN A 54 3.13 -9.83 0.32
N ALA A 55 1.90 -9.71 -0.19
CA ALA A 55 1.58 -8.94 -1.38
C ALA A 55 1.92 -7.46 -1.21
N ARG A 56 1.62 -6.86 -0.05
CA ARG A 56 2.04 -5.49 0.27
C ARG A 56 3.56 -5.35 0.27
N HIS A 57 4.28 -6.32 0.85
CA HIS A 57 5.73 -6.30 0.84
C HIS A 57 6.29 -6.35 -0.59
N LEU A 58 5.73 -7.21 -1.45
CA LEU A 58 6.11 -7.30 -2.86
C LEU A 58 5.80 -6.00 -3.62
N ILE A 59 4.58 -5.49 -3.49
CA ILE A 59 4.10 -4.27 -4.17
C ILE A 59 4.91 -3.06 -3.74
N TYR A 60 5.16 -2.85 -2.44
CA TYR A 60 5.69 -1.58 -1.94
C TYR A 60 7.21 -1.57 -1.72
N SER A 61 7.82 -2.72 -1.51
CA SER A 61 9.22 -2.79 -1.05
C SER A 61 10.12 -3.66 -1.92
N SER A 62 9.60 -4.73 -2.55
CA SER A 62 10.45 -5.67 -3.30
C SER A 62 11.05 -5.03 -4.55
N GLN A 63 12.38 -5.06 -4.67
CA GLN A 63 13.06 -4.71 -5.92
C GLN A 63 13.02 -5.86 -6.94
N GLN A 64 12.92 -7.11 -6.46
CA GLN A 64 12.86 -8.27 -7.32
C GLN A 64 11.60 -8.24 -8.20
N LEU A 65 10.44 -7.94 -7.60
CA LEU A 65 9.19 -7.81 -8.36
C LEU A 65 9.32 -6.76 -9.48
N LEU A 66 9.99 -5.62 -9.22
CA LEU A 66 10.19 -4.57 -10.22
C LEU A 66 11.07 -5.02 -11.40
N ARG A 67 12.00 -5.94 -11.17
CA ARG A 67 12.88 -6.49 -12.21
C ARG A 67 12.19 -7.59 -13.02
N ASP A 68 11.24 -8.29 -12.40
CA ASP A 68 10.54 -9.44 -12.98
C ASP A 68 9.30 -9.07 -13.82
N ILE A 69 8.93 -7.79 -13.84
CA ILE A 69 7.76 -7.28 -14.59
C ILE A 69 8.18 -6.37 -15.75
N HIS A 70 7.25 -6.17 -16.69
CA HIS A 70 7.46 -5.31 -17.86
C HIS A 70 7.80 -3.87 -17.43
N PRO A 71 8.70 -3.16 -18.15
CA PRO A 71 9.12 -1.82 -17.76
C PRO A 71 7.97 -0.81 -17.62
N GLU A 72 6.90 -0.95 -18.39
CA GLU A 72 5.71 -0.10 -18.29
C GLU A 72 4.96 -0.33 -16.98
N ALA A 73 4.65 -1.59 -16.64
CA ALA A 73 4.04 -1.95 -15.36
C ALA A 73 4.94 -1.58 -14.17
N ALA A 74 6.27 -1.67 -14.34
CA ALA A 74 7.23 -1.24 -13.33
C ALA A 74 7.16 0.26 -13.05
N ARG A 75 6.96 1.10 -14.08
CA ARG A 75 6.80 2.56 -13.92
C ARG A 75 5.55 2.89 -13.10
N GLU A 76 4.42 2.26 -13.43
CA GLU A 76 3.17 2.40 -12.68
C GLU A 76 3.35 1.99 -11.22
N LEU A 77 3.99 0.83 -10.98
CA LEU A 77 4.25 0.36 -9.63
C LEU A 77 5.13 1.31 -8.82
N VAL A 78 6.14 1.93 -9.47
CA VAL A 78 6.99 2.94 -8.84
C VAL A 78 6.20 4.20 -8.50
N GLU A 79 5.24 4.61 -9.33
CA GLU A 79 4.35 5.73 -9.04
C GLU A 79 3.44 5.43 -7.84
N ILE A 80 2.84 4.24 -7.80
CA ILE A 80 2.03 3.76 -6.67
C ILE A 80 2.86 3.79 -5.38
N ARG A 81 4.11 3.32 -5.41
CA ARG A 81 5.05 3.38 -4.27
C ARG A 81 5.30 4.82 -3.81
N ARG A 82 5.55 5.74 -4.75
CA ARG A 82 5.79 7.16 -4.45
C ARG A 82 4.57 7.80 -3.79
N ARG A 83 3.37 7.60 -4.35
CA ARG A 83 2.12 8.14 -3.79
C ARG A 83 1.89 7.61 -2.38
N ASN A 84 2.07 6.30 -2.15
CA ASN A 84 1.91 5.71 -0.83
C ASN A 84 2.91 6.29 0.20
N ARG A 85 4.19 6.43 -0.20
CA ARG A 85 5.21 7.05 0.66
C ARG A 85 4.87 8.51 0.99
N GLN A 86 4.38 9.27 0.02
CA GLN A 86 3.96 10.66 0.25
C GLN A 86 2.75 10.76 1.19
N LEU A 87 1.76 9.88 1.05
CA LEU A 87 0.63 9.80 1.98
C LEU A 87 1.10 9.49 3.40
N PHE A 88 1.96 8.49 3.55
CA PHE A 88 2.54 8.15 4.85
C PHE A 88 3.30 9.32 5.46
N LEU A 89 4.18 9.96 4.69
CA LEU A 89 4.93 11.13 5.15
C LEU A 89 3.98 12.26 5.56
N ARG A 90 2.98 12.57 4.74
CA ARG A 90 1.99 13.62 5.05
C ARG A 90 1.22 13.32 6.34
N LEU A 91 0.96 12.06 6.61
CA LEU A 91 0.26 11.62 7.83
C LEU A 91 1.14 11.81 9.07
N VAL A 92 2.42 11.39 8.98
CA VAL A 92 3.40 11.53 10.07
C VAL A 92 3.82 12.99 10.30
N THR A 93 3.86 13.82 9.26
CA THR A 93 4.18 15.25 9.36
C THR A 93 2.94 16.13 9.51
N SER A 94 1.78 15.54 9.81
CA SER A 94 0.55 16.29 9.99
C SER A 94 0.60 17.11 11.29
N ARG A 95 -0.07 18.27 11.32
CA ARG A 95 -0.23 19.09 12.54
C ARG A 95 -0.66 18.28 13.78
N PRO A 96 -1.67 17.39 13.72
CA PRO A 96 -2.03 16.59 14.88
C PRO A 96 -0.92 15.62 15.32
N ALA A 97 -0.16 15.04 14.39
CA ALA A 97 0.97 14.18 14.74
C ALA A 97 2.06 14.94 15.52
N PHE A 98 2.34 16.19 15.13
CA PHE A 98 3.24 17.06 15.89
C PHE A 98 2.71 17.41 17.29
N VAL A 99 1.41 17.66 17.44
CA VAL A 99 0.80 17.94 18.75
C VAL A 99 0.91 16.74 19.67
N VAL A 100 0.60 15.53 19.17
CA VAL A 100 0.73 14.29 19.95
C VAL A 100 2.19 14.03 20.34
N ALA A 101 3.13 14.23 19.41
CA ALA A 101 4.55 14.07 19.68
C ALA A 101 5.06 15.08 20.74
N ALA A 102 4.62 16.34 20.66
CA ALA A 102 4.97 17.37 21.64
C ALA A 102 4.41 17.04 23.05
N LEU A 103 3.17 16.56 23.12
CA LEU A 103 2.56 16.12 24.38
C LEU A 103 3.30 14.91 24.97
N ALA A 104 3.63 13.92 24.14
CA ALA A 104 4.39 12.74 24.56
C ALA A 104 5.79 13.11 25.09
N MET A 105 6.51 14.02 24.41
CA MET A 105 7.79 14.52 24.93
C MET A 105 7.62 15.26 26.25
N THR A 106 6.60 16.11 26.37
CA THR A 106 6.34 16.86 27.61
C THR A 106 6.04 15.90 28.77
N ALA A 107 5.19 14.89 28.53
CA ALA A 107 4.89 13.86 29.51
C ALA A 107 6.12 13.04 29.90
N ALA A 108 6.97 12.67 28.94
CA ALA A 108 8.21 11.95 29.22
C ALA A 108 9.21 12.77 30.04
N VAL A 109 9.36 14.07 29.73
CA VAL A 109 10.23 14.98 30.48
C VAL A 109 9.70 15.19 31.90
N LEU A 110 8.40 15.41 32.06
CA LEU A 110 7.78 15.52 33.38
C LEU A 110 7.92 14.22 34.18
N GLY A 111 7.65 13.06 33.57
CA GLY A 111 7.83 11.75 34.21
C GLY A 111 9.26 11.54 34.70
N TYR A 112 10.25 11.85 33.86
CA TYR A 112 11.67 11.79 34.24
C TYR A 112 12.01 12.76 35.39
N LEU A 113 11.54 14.01 35.35
CA LEU A 113 11.82 15.02 36.37
C LEU A 113 11.13 14.72 37.71
N PHE A 114 9.94 14.12 37.68
CA PHE A 114 9.17 13.77 38.86
C PHE A 114 9.38 12.32 39.35
N GLY A 115 10.28 11.56 38.69
CA GLY A 115 10.66 10.21 39.12
C GLY A 115 9.55 9.17 39.02
N LEU A 116 8.62 9.35 38.08
CA LEU A 116 7.57 8.37 37.74
C LEU A 116 8.10 7.25 36.83
#